data_AF-A0A1F9LUZ5-F1
#
_entry.id   AF-A0A1F9LUZ5-F1
#
_cell.length_a   1.000
_cell.length_b   1.000
_cell.length_c   1.000
_cell.angle_alpha   90.00
_cell.angle_beta   90.00
_cell.angle_gamma   90.00
#
_symmetry.space_group_name_H-M   'P 1'
#
loop_
_entity.id
_entity.type
_entity.pdbx_description
1 polymer ?
#
loop_
_entity_poly.entity_id
_entity_poly.type
_entity_poly.pdbx_seq_one_letter_code
_entity_poly.pdbx_strand_id
1 'polypeptide(L)'
;MGSDALRQVVESDHSTMFVQLKTEQYKAAVVFAGSVVEALLIFALRRIKSPVAPSSFAKGKAVDEWRLVDLLNAAKNENVITETAHKAADAVRDSRNLIHPNRVVANHLSADRGLAIIAQGTVEKVCFEVANWCEKNPEQL
;
A
#
# COMPACT_ATOMS: atom_id res chain seq x y z
N MET A 1 10.10 9.34 -11.39
CA MET A 1 9.10 10.30 -10.87
C MET A 1 9.68 11.04 -9.67
N GLY A 2 9.58 12.38 -9.67
CA GLY A 2 9.95 13.21 -8.51
C GLY A 2 9.01 12.99 -7.32
N SER A 3 9.45 13.35 -6.11
CA SER A 3 8.69 13.24 -4.86
C SER A 3 7.29 13.86 -4.94
N ASP A 4 7.16 14.95 -5.69
CA ASP A 4 5.94 15.76 -5.75
C ASP A 4 4.84 15.10 -6.58
N ALA A 5 5.21 14.39 -7.65
CA ALA A 5 4.26 13.63 -8.46
C ALA A 5 3.67 12.44 -7.68
N LEU A 6 4.51 11.75 -6.89
CA LEU A 6 4.04 10.64 -6.05
C LEU A 6 3.11 11.15 -4.94
N ARG A 7 3.44 12.29 -4.33
CA ARG A 7 2.58 12.94 -3.33
C ARG A 7 1.20 13.25 -3.90
N GLN A 8 1.13 13.90 -5.06
CA GLN A 8 -0.15 14.27 -5.69
C GLN A 8 -1.01 13.04 -5.98
N VAL A 9 -0.40 11.96 -6.48
CA VAL A 9 -1.11 10.70 -6.72
C VAL A 9 -1.65 10.12 -5.41
N VAL A 10 -0.84 10.06 -4.35
CA VAL A 10 -1.27 9.55 -3.04
C VAL A 10 -2.43 10.36 -2.46
N GLU A 11 -2.33 11.69 -2.48
CA GLU A 11 -3.37 12.58 -1.95
C GLU A 11 -4.68 12.43 -2.73
N SER A 12 -4.59 12.35 -4.07
CA SER A 12 -5.72 12.12 -4.96
C SER A 12 -6.38 10.77 -4.71
N ASP A 13 -5.59 9.69 -4.65
CA ASP A 13 -6.08 8.32 -4.44
C ASP A 13 -6.71 8.16 -3.06
N HIS A 14 -6.10 8.76 -2.03
CA HIS A 14 -6.63 8.79 -0.67
C HIS A 14 -7.99 9.51 -0.62
N SER A 15 -8.07 10.72 -1.18
CA SER A 15 -9.34 11.46 -1.27
C SER A 15 -10.42 10.67 -2.02
N THR A 16 -10.04 10.05 -3.14
CA THR A 16 -10.93 9.24 -3.98
C THR A 16 -11.47 8.02 -3.23
N MET A 17 -10.61 7.31 -2.49
CA MET A 17 -11.01 6.19 -1.63
C MET A 17 -12.09 6.60 -0.62
N PHE A 18 -11.93 7.75 0.03
CA PHE A 18 -12.90 8.25 1.01
C PHE A 18 -14.26 8.56 0.37
N VAL A 19 -14.28 9.17 -0.81
CA VAL A 19 -15.53 9.41 -1.55
C VAL A 19 -16.21 8.10 -1.89
N GLN A 20 -15.45 7.13 -2.43
CA GLN A 20 -15.99 5.84 -2.84
C GLN A 20 -16.58 5.04 -1.68
N LEU A 21 -15.95 5.07 -0.50
CA LEU A 21 -16.50 4.45 0.69
C LEU A 21 -17.85 5.09 1.09
N LYS A 22 -17.94 6.44 1.04
CA LYS A 22 -19.17 7.18 1.35
C LYS A 22 -20.28 6.93 0.33
N THR A 23 -19.93 6.69 -0.93
CA THR A 23 -20.88 6.40 -2.01
C THR A 23 -21.08 4.91 -2.25
N GLU A 24 -20.68 4.06 -1.30
CA GLU A 24 -20.86 2.59 -1.34
C GLU A 24 -20.19 1.87 -2.53
N GLN A 25 -19.18 2.51 -3.14
CA GLN A 25 -18.37 1.96 -4.22
C GLN A 25 -17.21 1.13 -3.64
N TYR A 26 -17.54 0.10 -2.87
CA TYR A 26 -16.59 -0.65 -2.04
C TYR A 26 -15.43 -1.28 -2.82
N LYS A 27 -15.71 -1.81 -4.01
CA LYS A 27 -14.69 -2.37 -4.90
C LYS A 27 -13.63 -1.33 -5.25
N ALA A 28 -14.05 -0.13 -5.62
CA ALA A 28 -13.14 0.94 -5.97
C ALA A 28 -12.36 1.39 -4.73
N ALA A 29 -13.04 1.57 -3.59
CA ALA A 29 -12.41 1.97 -2.33
C ALA A 29 -11.25 1.02 -1.94
N VAL A 30 -11.46 -0.30 -2.03
CA VAL A 30 -10.42 -1.29 -1.72
C VAL A 30 -9.24 -1.23 -2.71
N VAL A 31 -9.50 -0.97 -4.00
CA VAL A 31 -8.46 -0.82 -5.01
C VAL A 31 -7.61 0.43 -4.78
N PHE A 32 -8.24 1.57 -4.50
CA PHE A 32 -7.51 2.81 -4.20
C PHE A 32 -6.76 2.71 -2.87
N ALA A 33 -7.30 2.03 -1.86
CA ALA A 33 -6.57 1.74 -0.62
C ALA A 33 -5.26 0.99 -0.89
N GLY A 34 -5.28 -0.03 -1.76
CA GLY A 34 -4.07 -0.74 -2.17
C GLY A 34 -3.04 0.16 -2.87
N SER A 35 -3.51 1.08 -3.73
CA SER A 35 -2.66 2.08 -4.40
C SER A 35 -1.97 3.02 -3.39
N VAL A 36 -2.74 3.55 -2.44
CA VAL A 36 -2.21 4.44 -1.39
C VAL A 36 -1.16 3.72 -0.53
N VAL A 37 -1.44 2.49 -0.09
CA VAL A 37 -0.47 1.69 0.68
C VAL A 37 0.80 1.47 -0.13
N GLU A 38 0.69 1.06 -1.40
CA GLU A 38 1.85 0.83 -2.27
C GLU A 38 2.74 2.07 -2.36
N ALA A 39 2.14 3.23 -2.62
CA ALA A 39 2.86 4.48 -2.77
C ALA A 39 3.51 4.98 -1.46
N LEU A 40 2.87 4.78 -0.31
CA LEU A 40 3.46 5.08 1.01
C LEU A 40 4.70 4.21 1.28
N LEU A 41 4.64 2.92 0.94
CA LEU A 41 5.76 2.00 1.13
C LEU A 41 6.90 2.31 0.16
N ILE A 42 6.61 2.62 -1.11
CA ILE A 42 7.62 3.08 -2.08
C ILE A 42 8.30 4.35 -1.56
N PHE A 43 7.52 5.31 -1.04
CA PHE A 43 8.05 6.55 -0.47
C PHE A 43 9.06 6.27 0.66
N ALA A 44 8.72 5.39 1.60
CA ALA A 44 9.60 5.07 2.73
C ALA A 44 10.82 4.25 2.30
N LEU A 45 10.63 3.19 1.51
CA LEU A 45 11.71 2.29 1.12
C LEU A 45 12.74 2.95 0.20
N ARG A 46 12.33 3.91 -0.64
CA ARG A 46 13.27 4.69 -1.49
C ARG A 46 14.22 5.58 -0.69
N ARG A 47 13.90 5.87 0.56
CA ARG A 47 14.70 6.73 1.44
C ARG A 47 15.77 5.97 2.21
N ILE A 48 15.62 4.65 2.33
CA ILE A 48 16.59 3.82 3.01
C ILE A 48 17.88 3.81 2.19
N LYS A 49 18.96 4.35 2.78
CA LYS A 49 20.29 4.44 2.16
C LYS A 49 21.00 3.10 2.05
N SER A 50 20.73 2.18 2.98
CA SER A 50 21.25 0.81 2.90
C SER A 50 20.50 0.01 1.82
N PRO A 51 21.16 -0.98 1.19
CA PRO A 51 20.48 -1.86 0.26
C PRO A 51 19.33 -2.59 0.96
N VAL A 52 18.10 -2.26 0.59
CA VAL A 52 16.91 -3.01 1.00
C VAL A 52 16.93 -4.35 0.27
N ALA A 53 16.94 -5.45 1.02
CA ALA A 53 17.01 -6.78 0.43
C ALA A 53 15.74 -7.08 -0.39
N PRO A 54 15.83 -7.26 -1.72
CA PRO A 54 14.67 -7.63 -2.52
C PRO A 54 14.24 -9.07 -2.21
N SER A 55 12.95 -9.35 -2.35
CA SER A 55 12.49 -10.73 -2.49
C SER A 55 13.09 -11.38 -3.75
N SER A 56 13.02 -12.71 -3.85
CA SER A 56 13.45 -13.43 -5.05
C SER A 56 12.76 -12.95 -6.34
N PHE A 57 11.52 -12.44 -6.24
CA PHE A 57 10.75 -11.89 -7.36
C PHE A 57 11.05 -10.43 -7.69
N ALA A 58 11.67 -9.72 -6.75
CA ALA A 58 12.09 -8.32 -6.85
C ALA A 58 13.59 -8.17 -7.22
N LYS A 59 14.33 -9.29 -7.30
CA LYS A 59 15.76 -9.28 -7.59
C LYS A 59 16.05 -8.61 -8.94
N GLY A 60 16.91 -7.59 -8.92
CA GLY A 60 17.32 -6.82 -10.10
C GLY A 60 16.33 -5.76 -10.57
N LYS A 61 15.24 -5.52 -9.83
CA LYS A 61 14.25 -4.48 -10.10
C LYS A 61 14.37 -3.31 -9.14
N ALA A 62 14.04 -2.12 -9.60
CA ALA A 62 13.93 -0.96 -8.72
C ALA A 62 12.69 -1.07 -7.81
N VAL A 63 12.71 -0.40 -6.65
CA VAL A 63 11.67 -0.50 -5.61
C VAL A 63 10.27 -0.14 -6.15
N ASP A 64 10.20 0.78 -7.11
CA ASP A 64 8.99 1.21 -7.79
C ASP A 64 8.36 0.15 -8.71
N GLU A 65 9.11 -0.90 -9.05
CA GLU A 65 8.63 -2.03 -9.85
C GLU A 65 8.23 -3.24 -8.99
N TRP A 66 8.37 -3.14 -7.67
CA TRP A 66 8.06 -4.23 -6.75
C TRP A 66 6.55 -4.38 -6.59
N ARG A 67 6.09 -5.61 -6.39
CA ARG A 67 4.67 -5.85 -6.09
C ARG A 67 4.40 -5.42 -4.65
N LEU A 68 3.16 -5.06 -4.36
CA LEU A 68 2.73 -4.70 -3.00
C LEU A 68 3.17 -5.71 -1.93
N VAL A 69 3.12 -7.02 -2.22
CA VAL A 69 3.63 -8.05 -1.29
C VAL A 69 5.13 -7.94 -1.00
N ASP A 70 5.93 -7.61 -2.01
CA ASP A 70 7.37 -7.45 -1.87
C ASP A 70 7.69 -6.19 -1.07
N LEU A 71 6.96 -5.09 -1.33
CA LEU A 71 7.05 -3.84 -0.59
C LEU A 71 6.67 -4.03 0.89
N LEU A 72 5.59 -4.74 1.19
CA LEU A 72 5.16 -5.02 2.55
C LEU A 72 6.21 -5.82 3.33
N ASN A 73 6.76 -6.87 2.71
CA ASN A 73 7.78 -7.70 3.33
C ASN A 73 9.06 -6.90 3.60
N ALA A 74 9.52 -6.12 2.63
CA ALA A 74 10.68 -5.26 2.78
C ALA A 74 10.46 -4.20 3.88
N ALA A 75 9.33 -3.49 3.86
CA ALA A 75 9.00 -2.47 4.84
C ALA A 75 8.93 -3.03 6.27
N LYS A 76 8.40 -4.24 6.44
CA LYS A 76 8.41 -4.94 7.73
C LYS A 76 9.85 -5.28 8.16
N ASN A 77 10.67 -5.84 7.28
CA ASN A 77 12.06 -6.21 7.59
C ASN A 77 12.91 -4.99 7.99
N GLU A 78 12.67 -3.86 7.33
CA GLU A 78 13.33 -2.58 7.61
C GLU A 78 12.67 -1.80 8.77
N ASN A 79 11.68 -2.39 9.46
CA ASN A 79 10.93 -1.79 10.57
C ASN A 79 10.25 -0.45 10.22
N VAL A 80 9.91 -0.23 8.95
CA VAL A 80 9.06 0.88 8.49
C VAL A 80 7.63 0.68 8.97
N ILE A 81 7.16 -0.57 8.94
CA ILE A 81 5.85 -0.97 9.44
C ILE A 81 5.97 -2.13 10.43
N THR A 82 5.00 -2.24 11.32
CA THR A 82 4.89 -3.32 12.31
C THR A 82 4.27 -4.58 11.71
N GLU A 83 4.37 -5.70 12.43
CA GLU A 83 3.66 -6.94 12.09
C GLU A 83 2.14 -6.73 11.97
N THR A 84 1.58 -5.87 12.83
CA THR A 84 0.16 -5.57 12.83
C THR A 84 -0.24 -4.86 11.53
N ALA A 85 0.52 -3.86 11.09
CA ALA A 85 0.26 -3.16 9.84
C ALA A 85 0.47 -4.06 8.62
N HIS A 86 1.50 -4.92 8.65
CA HIS A 86 1.74 -5.92 7.59
C HIS A 86 0.53 -6.86 7.44
N LYS A 87 0.04 -7.44 8.53
CA LYS A 87 -1.16 -8.31 8.52
C LYS A 87 -2.43 -7.58 8.11
N ALA A 88 -2.59 -6.32 8.50
CA ALA A 88 -3.72 -5.50 8.06
C ALA A 88 -3.65 -5.23 6.54
N ALA A 89 -2.45 -5.04 6.00
CA ALA A 89 -2.24 -4.82 4.57
C ALA A 89 -2.46 -6.05 3.71
N ASP A 90 -2.39 -7.25 4.28
CA ASP A 90 -2.77 -8.48 3.58
C ASP A 90 -4.24 -8.45 3.10
N ALA A 91 -5.13 -7.73 3.79
CA ALA A 91 -6.52 -7.55 3.36
C ALA A 91 -6.68 -6.75 2.06
N VAL A 92 -5.71 -5.88 1.73
CA VAL A 92 -5.72 -5.04 0.51
C VAL A 92 -4.65 -5.42 -0.49
N ARG A 93 -3.79 -6.40 -0.16
CA ARG A 93 -2.69 -6.88 -1.00
C ARG A 93 -3.16 -7.29 -2.39
N ASP A 94 -4.28 -8.01 -2.42
CA ASP A 94 -4.88 -8.57 -3.61
C ASP A 94 -6.02 -7.69 -4.17
N SER A 95 -6.10 -6.43 -3.73
CA SER A 95 -7.13 -5.46 -4.17
C SER A 95 -7.19 -5.31 -5.69
N ARG A 96 -6.04 -5.30 -6.38
CA ARG A 96 -5.96 -5.28 -7.85
C ARG A 96 -6.61 -6.51 -8.51
N ASN A 97 -6.75 -7.63 -7.80
CA ASN A 97 -7.47 -8.80 -8.33
C ASN A 97 -8.97 -8.50 -8.52
N LEU A 98 -9.53 -7.54 -7.79
CA LEU A 98 -10.93 -7.13 -7.92
C LEU A 98 -11.26 -6.44 -9.25
N ILE A 99 -10.25 -5.94 -9.97
CA ILE A 99 -10.41 -5.29 -11.29
C ILE A 99 -10.04 -6.22 -12.45
N HIS A 100 -9.60 -7.44 -12.19
CA HIS A 100 -9.30 -8.44 -13.21
C HIS A 100 -10.49 -9.40 -13.38
N PRO A 101 -11.31 -9.30 -14.46
CA PRO A 101 -12.57 -10.05 -14.58
C PRO A 101 -12.39 -11.57 -14.41
N ASN A 102 -11.37 -12.14 -15.03
CA ASN A 102 -11.08 -13.57 -14.93
C ASN A 102 -10.76 -14.00 -13.49
N ARG A 103 -10.07 -13.17 -12.69
CA ARG A 103 -9.76 -13.47 -11.28
C ARG A 103 -10.98 -13.30 -10.39
N VAL A 104 -11.82 -12.30 -10.67
CA VAL A 104 -13.09 -12.08 -9.96
C VAL A 104 -13.99 -13.29 -10.10
N VAL A 105 -14.18 -13.79 -11.32
CA VAL A 105 -15.03 -14.96 -11.58
C VAL A 105 -14.41 -16.23 -11.00
N ALA A 106 -13.14 -16.50 -11.25
CA ALA A 106 -12.49 -17.73 -10.79
C ALA A 106 -12.44 -17.87 -9.26
N ASN A 107 -12.22 -16.76 -8.55
CA ASN A 107 -12.02 -16.76 -7.10
C ASN A 107 -13.19 -16.18 -6.32
N HIS A 108 -14.32 -15.89 -6.98
CA HIS A 108 -15.53 -15.31 -6.37
C HIS A 108 -15.24 -14.05 -5.56
N LEU A 109 -14.38 -13.18 -6.09
CA LEU A 109 -13.92 -11.99 -5.37
C LEU A 109 -15.01 -10.91 -5.35
N SER A 110 -15.35 -10.43 -4.17
CA SER A 110 -16.20 -9.26 -3.98
C SER A 110 -15.64 -8.36 -2.90
N ALA A 111 -15.90 -7.07 -3.03
CA ALA A 111 -15.65 -6.11 -1.96
C ALA A 111 -16.99 -5.68 -1.38
N ASP A 112 -17.15 -5.89 -0.08
CA ASP A 112 -18.28 -5.40 0.68
C ASP A 112 -17.86 -4.20 1.54
N ARG A 113 -18.83 -3.67 2.29
CA ARG A 113 -18.60 -2.55 3.22
C ARG A 113 -17.55 -2.89 4.28
N GLY A 114 -17.56 -4.13 4.78
CA GLY A 114 -16.62 -4.58 5.82
C GLY A 114 -15.18 -4.54 5.34
N LEU A 115 -14.92 -5.11 4.16
CA LEU A 115 -13.60 -5.09 3.53
C LEU A 115 -13.15 -3.66 3.22
N ALA A 116 -14.06 -2.79 2.77
CA ALA A 116 -13.72 -1.39 2.49
C ALA A 116 -13.34 -0.62 3.76
N ILE A 117 -14.00 -0.89 4.90
CA ILE A 117 -13.63 -0.30 6.20
C ILE A 117 -12.27 -0.83 6.68
N ILE A 118 -12.02 -2.14 6.55
CA ILE A 118 -10.72 -2.72 6.87
C ILE A 118 -9.64 -2.07 6.00
N ALA A 119 -9.89 -1.90 4.71
CA ALA A 119 -8.97 -1.27 3.78
C ALA A 119 -8.64 0.18 4.16
N GLN A 120 -9.63 0.97 4.56
CA GLN A 120 -9.41 2.32 5.09
C GLN A 120 -8.55 2.28 6.36
N GLY A 121 -8.88 1.42 7.33
CA GLY A 121 -8.12 1.29 8.58
C GLY A 121 -6.66 0.88 8.32
N THR A 122 -6.42 0.02 7.32
CA THR A 122 -5.08 -0.34 6.86
C THR A 122 -4.33 0.88 6.33
N VAL A 123 -4.94 1.70 5.48
CA VAL A 123 -4.34 2.93 4.96
C VAL A 123 -3.95 3.86 6.11
N GLU A 124 -4.86 4.10 7.04
CA GLU A 124 -4.61 4.95 8.22
C GLU A 124 -3.44 4.42 9.06
N LYS A 125 -3.42 3.11 9.32
CA LYS A 125 -2.38 2.45 10.10
C LYS A 125 -1.00 2.54 9.42
N VAL A 126 -0.92 2.25 8.13
CA VAL A 126 0.33 2.33 7.37
C VAL A 126 0.81 3.78 7.26
N CYS A 127 -0.09 4.73 7.00
CA CYS A 127 0.24 6.15 6.94
C CYS A 127 0.84 6.63 8.27
N PHE A 128 0.22 6.28 9.39
CA PHE A 128 0.72 6.64 10.72
C PHE A 128 2.10 6.03 11.02
N GLU A 129 2.32 4.76 10.67
CA GLU A 129 3.61 4.11 10.92
C GLU A 129 4.72 4.65 10.03
N VAL A 130 4.45 4.90 8.75
CA VAL A 130 5.40 5.54 7.84
C VAL A 130 5.76 6.95 8.33
N ALA A 131 4.78 7.74 8.78
CA ALA A 131 5.04 9.06 9.35
C ALA A 131 5.94 8.99 10.59
N ASN A 132 5.61 8.11 11.55
CA ASN A 132 6.43 7.90 12.75
C ASN A 132 7.84 7.39 12.42
N TRP A 133 7.97 6.54 11.40
CA TRP A 133 9.26 6.06 10.96
C TRP A 133 10.10 7.21 10.38
N CYS A 134 9.50 8.08 9.57
CA CYS A 134 10.18 9.27 9.04
C CYS A 134 10.67 10.20 10.15
N GLU A 135 9.87 10.42 11.18
CA GLU A 135 10.25 11.25 12.34
C GLU A 135 11.43 10.65 13.12
N LYS A 136 11.50 9.32 13.22
CA LYS A 136 12.56 8.60 13.94
C LYS A 136 13.84 8.42 13.14
N ASN A 137 13.77 8.52 11.82
CA ASN A 137 14.89 8.30 10.90
C ASN A 137 15.11 9.55 10.00
N PRO A 138 15.30 10.75 10.58
CA PRO A 138 15.41 11.99 9.81
C PRO A 138 16.63 11.99 8.88
N GLU A 139 17.65 11.18 9.15
CA GLU A 139 18.84 11.02 8.30
C GLU A 139 18.55 10.30 6.97
N GLN A 140 17.38 9.68 6.83
CA GLN A 140 16.91 9.06 5.59
C GLN A 140 16.03 10.03 4.75
N LEU A 141 15.67 11.21 5.27
CA LEU A 141 14.81 12.19 4.58
C LEU A 141 15.53 12.99 3.49
#